data_AF-A0A2W2ARZ2-F1
#
_entry.id   AF-A0A2W2ARZ2-F1
#
_cell.length_a   1.000
_cell.length_b   1.000
_cell.length_c   1.000
_cell.angle_alpha   90.00
_cell.angle_beta   90.00
_cell.angle_gamma   90.00
#
_symmetry.space_group_name_H-M   'P 1'
#
loop_
_entity.id
_entity.type
_entity.pdbx_description
1 polymer ?
#
loop_
_entity_poly.entity_id
_entity_poly.type
_entity_poly.pdbx_seq_one_letter_code
_entity_poly.pdbx_strand_id
1 'polypeptide(L)'
;MDASNCTPDYVAELHQHYAEVANQPGTALSVDQRRGVEFYLADIGETEQPATVIRNWIAFVHDLDRFISAIGRLPRSDSRRPRARTEEQALVDRLAYQRRPEVRAAHCSYQTLRLESFPSFRWEPQEERWAEQLMLHQWFWAHTGRAPRRDAQDPNERAIARWATQQRAAQRSGTLTPDRARQLRDATYRVL
;
A
#
# COMPACT_ATOMS: atom_id res chain seq x y z
N MET A 1 19.34 26.24 7.54
CA MET A 1 20.08 24.96 7.37
C MET A 1 19.29 24.18 6.37
N ASP A 2 19.67 24.32 5.10
CA ASP A 2 18.94 23.80 3.95
C ASP A 2 19.00 22.28 3.95
N ALA A 3 17.86 21.64 4.23
CA ALA A 3 17.63 20.25 3.85
C ALA A 3 17.40 20.24 2.33
N SER A 4 18.47 20.44 1.56
CA SER A 4 18.46 20.28 0.11
C SER A 4 17.95 18.88 -0.22
N ASN A 5 16.89 18.87 -1.03
CA ASN A 5 16.23 17.73 -1.64
C ASN A 5 17.19 16.59 -2.03
N CYS A 6 17.40 15.63 -1.15
CA CYS A 6 17.94 14.34 -1.54
C CYS A 6 16.74 13.48 -1.96
N THR A 7 16.58 13.26 -3.26
CA THR A 7 15.59 12.29 -3.78
C THR A 7 15.83 10.95 -3.08
N PRO A 8 14.81 10.33 -2.46
CA PRO A 8 14.98 9.03 -1.83
C PRO A 8 15.44 7.99 -2.86
N ASP A 9 16.37 7.12 -2.46
CA ASP A 9 16.98 6.11 -3.35
C ASP A 9 15.93 5.25 -4.08
N TYR A 10 14.83 4.92 -3.39
CA TYR A 10 13.74 4.13 -3.96
C TYR A 10 12.96 4.83 -5.10
N VAL A 11 13.15 6.13 -5.34
CA VAL A 11 12.50 6.89 -6.43
C VAL A 11 13.44 7.08 -7.62
N ALA A 12 14.75 6.88 -7.46
CA ALA A 12 15.75 7.23 -8.46
C ALA A 12 15.51 6.56 -9.82
N GLU A 13 15.21 5.26 -9.83
CA GLU A 13 14.93 4.51 -11.07
C GLU A 13 13.70 5.04 -11.80
N LEU A 14 12.64 5.41 -11.06
CA LEU A 14 11.43 5.98 -11.63
C LEU A 14 11.70 7.36 -12.26
N HIS A 15 12.46 8.20 -11.56
CA HIS A 15 12.83 9.52 -12.07
C HIS A 15 13.73 9.40 -13.30
N GLN A 16 14.68 8.47 -13.32
CA GLN A 16 15.51 8.21 -14.50
C GLN A 16 14.66 7.78 -15.70
N HIS A 17 13.72 6.85 -15.51
CA HIS A 17 12.83 6.42 -16.59
C HIS A 17 12.01 7.59 -17.16
N TYR A 18 11.43 8.42 -16.29
CA TYR A 18 10.62 9.55 -16.75
C TYR A 18 11.44 10.72 -17.30
N ALA A 19 12.72 10.85 -16.93
CA ALA A 19 13.65 11.75 -17.60
C ALA A 19 13.84 11.36 -19.08
N GLU A 20 14.01 10.06 -19.36
CA GLU A 20 14.12 9.54 -20.73
C GLU A 20 12.83 9.75 -21.52
N VAL A 21 11.67 9.53 -20.90
CA VAL A 21 10.36 9.77 -21.52
C VAL A 21 10.15 11.27 -21.80
N ALA A 22 10.55 12.15 -20.89
CA ALA A 22 10.43 13.61 -21.06
C ALA A 22 11.31 14.16 -22.20
N ASN A 23 12.42 13.48 -22.52
CA ASN A 23 13.31 13.85 -23.63
C ASN A 23 12.79 13.43 -25.02
N GLN A 24 11.72 12.63 -25.10
CA GLN A 24 11.13 12.23 -26.37
C GLN A 24 10.21 13.32 -26.95
N PRO A 25 10.09 13.42 -28.29
CA PRO A 25 9.17 14.36 -28.89
C PRO A 25 7.73 14.03 -28.48
N GLY A 26 6.94 15.05 -28.11
CA GLY A 26 5.58 14.86 -27.60
C GLY A 26 4.61 14.16 -28.56
N THR A 27 4.92 14.12 -29.86
CA THR A 27 4.16 13.36 -30.88
C THR A 27 4.36 11.85 -30.78
N ALA A 28 5.46 11.38 -30.20
CA ALA A 28 5.74 9.97 -29.95
C ALA A 28 5.14 9.47 -28.63
N LEU A 29 4.72 10.38 -27.74
CA LEU A 29 4.21 10.05 -26.42
C LEU A 29 2.71 9.74 -26.42
N SER A 30 2.35 8.66 -25.73
CA SER A 30 0.95 8.35 -25.43
C SER A 30 0.32 9.43 -24.54
N VAL A 31 -1.02 9.45 -24.46
CA VAL A 31 -1.75 10.37 -23.56
C VAL A 31 -1.34 10.16 -22.10
N ASP A 32 -1.16 8.89 -21.70
CA ASP A 32 -0.73 8.54 -20.35
C ASP A 32 0.71 8.99 -20.06
N GLN A 33 1.64 8.80 -21.01
CA GLN A 33 3.03 9.26 -20.88
C GLN A 33 3.11 10.77 -20.74
N ARG A 34 2.39 11.53 -21.57
CA ARG A 34 2.35 13.00 -21.46
C ARG A 34 1.86 13.45 -20.10
N ARG A 35 0.76 12.86 -19.62
CA ARG A 35 0.25 13.13 -18.27
C ARG A 35 1.27 12.76 -17.20
N GLY A 36 1.94 11.62 -17.33
CA GLY A 36 3.00 11.19 -16.41
C GLY A 36 4.19 12.16 -16.37
N VAL A 37 4.62 12.70 -17.50
CA VAL A 37 5.67 13.73 -17.59
C VAL A 37 5.28 14.99 -16.83
N GLU A 38 4.02 15.44 -16.89
CA GLU A 38 3.56 16.60 -16.11
C GLU A 38 3.72 16.38 -14.59
N PHE A 39 3.41 15.18 -14.09
CA PHE A 39 3.63 14.84 -12.68
C PHE A 39 5.11 14.70 -12.35
N TYR A 40 5.91 14.10 -13.23
CA TYR A 40 7.35 13.96 -13.07
C TYR A 40 8.06 15.30 -12.95
N LEU A 41 7.82 16.22 -13.89
CA LEU A 41 8.44 17.55 -13.89
C LEU A 41 8.02 18.36 -12.66
N ALA A 42 6.81 18.15 -12.15
CA ALA A 42 6.37 18.75 -10.89
C ALA A 42 7.02 18.08 -9.67
N ASP A 43 7.29 16.76 -9.69
CA ASP A 43 7.95 16.02 -8.60
C ASP A 43 9.40 16.49 -8.41
N ILE A 44 10.13 16.70 -9.50
CA ILE A 44 11.53 17.18 -9.47
C ILE A 44 11.64 18.70 -9.33
N GLY A 45 10.53 19.44 -9.36
CA GLY A 45 10.50 20.89 -9.19
C GLY A 45 10.86 21.71 -10.44
N GLU A 46 10.85 21.10 -11.63
CA GLU A 46 11.11 21.80 -12.90
C GLU A 46 9.87 22.51 -13.47
N THR A 47 8.68 22.23 -12.94
CA THR A 47 7.47 22.99 -13.29
C THR A 47 7.30 24.20 -12.37
N GLU A 48 7.40 25.42 -12.93
CA GLU A 48 7.26 26.66 -12.16
C GLU A 48 5.85 26.84 -11.56
N GLN A 49 4.80 26.53 -12.34
CA GLN A 49 3.39 26.67 -11.90
C GLN A 49 2.55 25.45 -12.32
N PRO A 50 2.66 24.32 -11.62
CA PRO A 50 1.85 23.14 -11.92
C PRO A 50 0.38 23.38 -11.59
N ALA A 51 -0.50 22.70 -12.34
CA ALA A 51 -1.93 22.70 -12.07
C ALA A 51 -2.22 22.28 -10.61
N THR A 52 -3.26 22.86 -10.00
CA THR A 52 -3.57 22.65 -8.57
C THR A 52 -3.69 21.18 -8.17
N VAL A 53 -4.27 20.34 -9.04
CA VAL A 53 -4.39 18.90 -8.78
C VAL A 53 -3.01 18.22 -8.71
N ILE A 54 -2.10 18.56 -9.62
CA ILE A 54 -0.73 18.04 -9.66
C ILE A 54 0.01 18.52 -8.42
N ARG A 55 0.00 19.83 -8.12
CA ARG A 55 0.66 20.41 -6.95
C ARG A 55 0.22 19.75 -5.64
N ASN A 56 -1.09 19.56 -5.43
CA ASN A 56 -1.62 18.95 -4.22
C ASN A 56 -1.22 17.46 -4.08
N TRP A 57 -1.13 16.76 -5.21
CA TRP A 57 -0.70 15.37 -5.25
C TRP A 57 0.82 15.23 -5.05
N ILE A 58 1.63 16.12 -5.60
CA ILE A 58 3.08 16.12 -5.37
C ILE A 58 3.40 16.48 -3.92
N ALA A 59 2.73 17.49 -3.36
CA ALA A 59 2.85 17.82 -1.94
C ALA A 59 2.51 16.61 -1.05
N PHE A 60 1.47 15.82 -1.39
CA PHE A 60 1.17 14.57 -0.69
C PHE A 60 2.32 13.59 -0.67
N VAL A 61 2.91 13.33 -1.84
CA VAL A 61 3.99 12.36 -2.00
C VAL A 61 5.24 12.84 -1.27
N HIS A 62 5.58 14.13 -1.35
CA HIS A 62 6.70 14.71 -0.60
C HIS A 62 6.47 14.70 0.91
N ASP A 63 5.22 14.86 1.38
CA ASP A 63 4.91 14.68 2.80
C ASP A 63 5.19 13.24 3.26
N LEU A 64 4.88 12.24 2.41
CA LEU A 64 5.20 10.84 2.67
C LEU A 64 6.71 10.58 2.64
N ASP A 65 7.44 11.12 1.67
CA ASP A 65 8.90 10.98 1.61
C ASP A 65 9.54 11.54 2.87
N ARG A 66 9.20 12.76 3.28
CA ARG A 66 9.70 13.37 4.53
C ARG A 66 9.40 12.51 5.75
N PHE A 67 8.18 11.96 5.83
CA PHE A 67 7.81 11.06 6.92
C PHE A 67 8.63 9.77 6.91
N ILE A 68 8.79 9.13 5.75
CA ILE A 68 9.54 7.87 5.61
C ILE A 68 11.01 8.10 5.90
N SER A 69 11.62 9.18 5.42
CA SER A 69 13.00 9.54 5.72
C SER A 69 13.23 9.79 7.21
N ALA A 70 12.27 10.39 7.90
CA ALA A 70 12.37 10.67 9.34
C ALA A 70 12.09 9.46 10.23
N ILE A 71 11.11 8.61 9.86
CA ILE A 71 10.58 7.54 10.73
C ILE A 71 11.04 6.14 10.29
N GLY A 72 11.51 5.98 9.05
CA GLY A 72 11.98 4.71 8.48
C GLY A 72 10.85 3.73 8.10
N ARG A 73 9.60 4.21 7.98
CA ARG A 73 8.45 3.38 7.61
C ARG A 73 7.30 4.20 7.06
N LEU A 74 6.37 3.55 6.37
CA LEU A 74 5.09 4.13 6.01
C LEU A 74 4.25 4.53 7.26
N PRO A 75 3.40 5.58 7.14
CA PRO A 75 2.43 5.96 8.17
C PRO A 75 1.51 4.81 8.57
N ARG A 76 1.21 4.69 9.86
CA ARG A 76 0.37 3.62 10.43
C ARG A 76 -0.83 4.22 11.13
N SER A 77 -2.01 3.64 10.90
CA SER A 77 -3.22 4.05 11.62
C SER A 77 -3.10 3.76 13.10
N ASP A 78 -3.56 4.69 13.93
CA ASP A 78 -3.75 4.42 15.36
C ASP A 78 -4.96 3.49 15.57
N SER A 79 -4.79 2.45 16.38
CA SER A 79 -5.86 1.53 16.75
C SER A 79 -6.77 2.12 17.83
N ARG A 80 -6.32 3.13 18.57
CA ARG A 80 -7.10 3.80 19.62
C ARG A 80 -8.30 4.52 19.02
N ARG A 81 -9.40 4.53 19.78
CA ARG A 81 -10.65 5.19 19.42
C ARG A 81 -11.04 6.17 20.53
N PRO A 82 -11.37 7.44 20.19
CA PRO A 82 -11.42 8.03 18.84
C PRO A 82 -10.02 8.16 18.21
N ARG A 83 -9.94 8.20 16.86
CA ARG A 83 -8.66 8.43 16.16
C ARG A 83 -8.16 9.84 16.46
N ALA A 84 -6.92 9.95 16.91
CA ALA A 84 -6.28 11.24 17.14
C ALA A 84 -6.06 11.99 15.82
N ARG A 85 -6.22 13.32 15.83
CA ARG A 85 -5.95 14.19 14.67
C ARG A 85 -4.47 14.54 14.63
N THR A 86 -3.63 13.59 14.21
CA THR A 86 -2.18 13.79 14.04
C THR A 86 -1.82 13.94 12.56
N GLU A 87 -0.63 14.48 12.28
CA GLU A 87 -0.09 14.55 10.91
C GLU A 87 0.07 13.16 10.30
N GLU A 88 0.55 12.17 11.07
CA GLU A 88 0.63 10.78 10.61
C GLU A 88 -0.75 10.24 10.23
N GLN A 89 -1.78 10.51 11.04
CA GLN A 89 -3.13 10.05 10.75
C GLN A 89 -3.69 10.72 9.48
N ALA A 90 -3.36 11.98 9.21
CA ALA A 90 -3.72 12.64 7.96
C ALA A 90 -3.07 11.98 6.74
N LEU A 91 -1.79 11.57 6.85
CA LEU A 91 -1.11 10.82 5.78
C LEU A 91 -1.71 9.43 5.57
N VAL A 92 -2.07 8.74 6.66
CA VAL A 92 -2.79 7.46 6.60
C VAL A 92 -4.10 7.62 5.84
N ASP A 93 -4.88 8.65 6.13
CA ASP A 93 -6.19 8.86 5.51
C ASP A 93 -6.06 9.26 4.04
N ARG A 94 -5.07 10.09 3.67
CA ARG A 94 -4.74 10.41 2.27
C ARG A 94 -4.29 9.17 1.50
N LEU A 95 -3.43 8.35 2.08
CA LEU A 95 -2.98 7.09 1.45
C LEU A 95 -4.12 6.08 1.30
N ALA A 96 -5.02 6.00 2.28
CA ALA A 96 -6.23 5.19 2.18
C ALA A 96 -7.17 5.68 1.07
N TYR A 97 -7.27 7.00 0.86
CA TYR A 97 -8.01 7.58 -0.26
C TYR A 97 -7.41 7.19 -1.61
N GLN A 98 -6.08 7.25 -1.77
CA GLN A 98 -5.41 6.85 -3.02
C GLN A 98 -5.61 5.36 -3.38
N ARG A 99 -5.83 4.49 -2.38
CA ARG A 99 -6.07 3.06 -2.59
C ARG A 99 -7.50 2.71 -3.05
N ARG A 100 -8.43 3.66 -3.02
CA ARG A 100 -9.82 3.39 -3.43
C ARG A 100 -9.86 2.98 -4.91
N PRO A 101 -10.64 1.96 -5.30
CA PRO A 101 -10.66 1.47 -6.67
C PRO A 101 -10.90 2.57 -7.71
N GLU A 102 -11.83 3.47 -7.44
CA GLU A 102 -12.18 4.58 -8.33
C GLU A 102 -11.05 5.63 -8.46
N VAL A 103 -10.25 5.81 -7.41
CA VAL A 103 -9.12 6.75 -7.42
C VAL A 103 -7.91 6.11 -8.10
N ARG A 104 -7.61 4.86 -7.77
CA ARG A 104 -6.54 4.07 -8.37
C ARG A 104 -6.74 3.92 -9.89
N ALA A 105 -7.96 3.67 -10.34
CA ALA A 105 -8.27 3.56 -11.77
C ALA A 105 -8.06 4.87 -12.54
N ALA A 106 -8.01 6.02 -11.85
CA ALA A 106 -7.80 7.33 -12.46
C ALA A 106 -6.32 7.78 -12.44
N HIS A 107 -5.42 7.02 -11.82
CA HIS A 107 -3.98 7.32 -11.81
C HIS A 107 -3.38 7.07 -13.19
N CYS A 108 -2.51 8.00 -13.63
CA CYS A 108 -1.61 7.69 -14.74
C CYS A 108 -0.49 6.74 -14.28
N SER A 109 0.27 6.20 -15.23
CA SER A 109 1.37 5.28 -14.93
C SER A 109 2.37 5.86 -13.93
N TYR A 110 2.70 7.16 -14.04
CA TYR A 110 3.63 7.81 -13.12
C TYR A 110 3.12 7.80 -11.69
N GLN A 111 1.86 8.18 -11.47
CA GLN A 111 1.27 8.22 -10.13
C GLN A 111 1.22 6.85 -9.48
N THR A 112 0.88 5.81 -10.26
CA THR A 112 0.88 4.42 -9.82
C THR A 112 2.28 3.98 -9.41
N LEU A 113 3.26 4.11 -10.31
CA LEU A 113 4.64 3.72 -10.06
C LEU A 113 5.28 4.49 -8.89
N ARG A 114 4.93 5.78 -8.75
CA ARG A 114 5.43 6.62 -7.67
C ARG A 114 4.89 6.25 -6.29
N LEU A 115 3.67 5.71 -6.21
CA LEU A 115 3.13 5.14 -4.98
C LEU A 115 3.74 3.76 -4.69
N GLU A 116 3.96 2.96 -5.73
CA GLU A 116 4.57 1.63 -5.63
C GLU A 116 6.05 1.68 -5.24
N SER A 117 6.75 2.79 -5.51
CA SER A 117 8.15 2.97 -5.11
C SER A 117 8.34 3.11 -3.60
N PHE A 118 7.28 3.43 -2.84
CA PHE A 118 7.39 3.54 -1.39
C PHE A 118 7.72 2.19 -0.73
N PRO A 119 8.70 2.15 0.20
CA PRO A 119 9.05 0.94 0.91
C PRO A 119 7.85 0.31 1.64
N SER A 120 7.64 -0.99 1.42
CA SER A 120 6.51 -1.75 1.99
C SER A 120 5.12 -1.25 1.60
N PHE A 121 4.99 -0.46 0.51
CA PHE A 121 3.69 -0.08 -0.01
C PHE A 121 2.96 -1.29 -0.60
N ARG A 122 1.65 -1.30 -0.36
CA ARG A 122 0.71 -2.33 -0.80
C ARG A 122 -0.59 -1.63 -1.16
N TRP A 123 -1.24 -2.03 -2.26
CA TRP A 123 -2.52 -1.46 -2.68
C TRP A 123 -3.65 -1.91 -1.78
N GLU A 124 -3.63 -3.17 -1.35
CA GLU A 124 -4.70 -3.77 -0.55
C GLU A 124 -4.14 -4.37 0.74
N PRO A 125 -3.55 -3.55 1.64
CA PRO A 125 -2.79 -4.06 2.79
C PRO A 125 -3.62 -4.94 3.74
N GLN A 126 -4.95 -4.78 3.76
CA GLN A 126 -5.85 -5.62 4.56
C GLN A 126 -6.09 -6.99 3.90
N GLU A 127 -6.34 -7.03 2.59
CA GLU A 127 -6.55 -8.28 1.85
C GLU A 127 -5.25 -9.07 1.74
N GLU A 128 -4.14 -8.40 1.49
CA GLU A 128 -2.84 -9.05 1.37
C GLU A 128 -2.39 -9.66 2.70
N ARG A 129 -2.57 -8.96 3.82
CA ARG A 129 -2.35 -9.54 5.16
C ARG A 129 -3.28 -10.71 5.44
N TRP A 130 -4.52 -10.64 4.98
CA TRP A 130 -5.48 -11.74 5.14
C TRP A 130 -5.04 -12.97 4.36
N ALA A 131 -4.58 -12.80 3.12
CA ALA A 131 -4.04 -13.86 2.28
C ALA A 131 -2.75 -14.47 2.87
N GLU A 132 -1.84 -13.63 3.38
CA GLU A 132 -0.62 -14.07 4.08
C GLU A 132 -0.96 -14.94 5.30
N GLN A 133 -1.98 -14.59 6.09
CA GLN A 133 -2.42 -15.41 7.23
C GLN A 133 -3.03 -16.74 6.79
N LEU A 134 -3.78 -16.76 5.68
CA LEU A 134 -4.26 -18.01 5.09
C LEU A 134 -3.08 -18.90 4.68
N MET A 135 -2.08 -18.35 4.00
CA MET A 135 -0.87 -19.09 3.61
C MET A 135 -0.14 -19.64 4.83
N LEU A 136 0.06 -18.84 5.89
CA LEU A 136 0.68 -19.29 7.13
C LEU A 136 -0.10 -20.43 7.79
N HIS A 137 -1.43 -20.38 7.77
CA HIS A 137 -2.27 -21.47 8.25
C HIS A 137 -2.04 -22.77 7.44
N GLN A 138 -2.07 -22.67 6.10
CA GLN A 138 -1.85 -23.83 5.23
C GLN A 138 -0.45 -24.42 5.43
N TRP A 139 0.56 -23.55 5.48
CA TRP A 139 1.96 -23.94 5.70
C TRP A 139 2.15 -24.63 7.05
N PHE A 140 1.60 -24.06 8.14
CA PHE A 140 1.70 -24.65 9.47
C PHE A 140 1.14 -26.07 9.49
N TRP A 141 -0.02 -26.27 8.87
CA TRP A 141 -0.63 -27.60 8.81
C TRP A 141 0.21 -28.57 7.99
N ALA A 142 0.71 -28.17 6.82
CA ALA A 142 1.57 -29.00 5.99
C ALA A 142 2.83 -29.49 6.73
N HIS A 143 3.43 -28.64 7.57
CA HIS A 143 4.69 -28.94 8.25
C HIS A 143 4.50 -29.70 9.56
N THR A 144 3.39 -29.48 10.27
CA THR A 144 3.16 -30.08 11.59
C THR A 144 2.17 -31.25 11.57
N GLY A 145 1.41 -31.42 10.48
CA GLY A 145 0.35 -32.42 10.35
C GLY A 145 -0.88 -32.15 11.21
N ARG A 146 -0.98 -30.98 11.83
CA ARG A 146 -2.07 -30.65 12.77
C ARG A 146 -2.53 -29.19 12.69
N ALA A 147 -3.69 -28.93 13.29
CA ALA A 147 -4.21 -27.59 13.47
C ALA A 147 -3.33 -26.74 14.42
N PRO A 148 -3.21 -25.42 14.17
CA PRO A 148 -2.62 -24.49 15.12
C PRO A 148 -3.50 -24.33 16.36
N ARG A 149 -2.90 -24.32 17.54
CA ARG A 149 -3.59 -24.27 18.84
C ARG A 149 -3.55 -22.87 19.45
N ARG A 150 -4.65 -22.48 20.10
CA ARG A 150 -4.78 -21.15 20.73
C ARG A 150 -3.97 -20.99 22.01
N ASP A 151 -3.66 -22.10 22.67
CA ASP A 151 -2.91 -22.24 23.92
C ASP A 151 -1.46 -22.71 23.70
N ALA A 152 -0.99 -22.74 22.44
CA ALA A 152 0.39 -23.08 22.12
C ALA A 152 1.38 -22.13 22.82
N GLN A 153 2.56 -22.64 23.18
CA GLN A 153 3.64 -21.80 23.73
C GLN A 153 4.21 -20.83 22.70
N ASP A 154 4.24 -21.25 21.42
CA ASP A 154 4.68 -20.40 20.31
C ASP A 154 3.68 -19.27 20.02
N PRO A 155 4.10 -17.99 20.12
CA PRO A 155 3.26 -16.85 19.75
C PRO A 155 2.74 -16.87 18.31
N ASN A 156 3.50 -17.41 17.36
CA ASN A 156 3.12 -17.44 15.96
C ASN A 156 2.00 -18.46 15.72
N GLU A 157 2.13 -19.68 16.26
CA GLU A 157 1.05 -20.67 16.26
C GLU A 157 -0.24 -20.08 16.86
N ARG A 158 -0.14 -19.39 18.00
CA ARG A 158 -1.32 -18.75 18.63
C ARG A 158 -1.95 -17.69 17.72
N ALA A 159 -1.15 -16.90 17.01
CA ALA A 159 -1.66 -15.87 16.10
C ALA A 159 -2.46 -16.50 14.95
N ILE A 160 -1.93 -17.56 14.33
CA ILE A 160 -2.60 -18.32 13.26
C ILE A 160 -3.92 -18.92 13.78
N ALA A 161 -3.90 -19.54 14.96
CA ALA A 161 -5.09 -20.14 15.57
C ALA A 161 -6.18 -19.09 15.89
N ARG A 162 -5.78 -17.89 16.36
CA ARG A 162 -6.68 -16.76 16.60
C ARG A 162 -7.28 -16.25 15.30
N TRP A 163 -6.48 -16.09 14.25
CA TRP A 163 -6.96 -15.67 12.94
C TRP A 163 -8.00 -16.64 12.38
N ALA A 164 -7.75 -17.95 12.41
CA ALA A 164 -8.72 -18.96 11.94
C ALA A 164 -10.04 -18.91 12.74
N THR A 165 -9.95 -18.71 14.05
CA THR A 165 -11.12 -18.53 14.92
C THR A 165 -11.93 -17.28 14.53
N GLN A 166 -11.26 -16.17 14.23
CA GLN A 166 -11.91 -14.95 13.76
C GLN A 166 -12.62 -15.17 12.42
N GLN A 167 -12.04 -15.95 11.50
CA GLN A 167 -12.69 -16.26 10.21
C GLN A 167 -14.00 -17.04 10.41
N ARG A 168 -13.99 -18.06 11.28
CA ARG A 168 -15.20 -18.83 11.64
C ARG A 168 -16.25 -17.97 12.34
N ALA A 169 -15.82 -17.04 13.20
CA ALA A 169 -16.74 -16.08 13.82
C ALA A 169 -17.37 -15.16 12.78
N ALA A 170 -16.56 -14.60 11.87
CA ALA A 170 -17.02 -13.73 10.79
C ALA A 170 -18.00 -14.44 9.83
N GLN A 171 -17.78 -15.72 9.56
CA GLN A 171 -18.70 -16.55 8.76
C GLN A 171 -20.04 -16.75 9.49
N ARG A 172 -20.02 -17.06 10.80
CA ARG A 172 -21.24 -17.21 11.60
C ARG A 172 -22.03 -15.90 11.75
N SER A 173 -21.35 -14.76 11.82
CA SER A 173 -21.99 -13.44 11.91
C SER A 173 -22.37 -12.85 10.55
N GLY A 174 -22.10 -13.54 9.43
CA GLY A 174 -22.41 -13.04 8.08
C GLY A 174 -21.55 -11.86 7.61
N THR A 175 -20.44 -11.56 8.29
CA THR A 175 -19.55 -10.42 7.96
C THR A 175 -18.37 -10.81 7.08
N LEU A 176 -18.21 -12.10 6.77
CA LEU A 176 -17.16 -12.59 5.89
C LEU A 176 -17.53 -12.32 4.42
N THR A 177 -16.63 -11.70 3.66
CA THR A 177 -16.89 -11.42 2.24
C THR A 177 -17.04 -12.72 1.44
N PRO A 178 -17.84 -12.75 0.36
CA PRO A 178 -18.03 -13.94 -0.46
C PRO A 178 -16.72 -14.54 -0.98
N ASP A 179 -15.79 -13.69 -1.40
CA ASP A 179 -14.50 -14.10 -1.94
C ASP A 179 -13.59 -14.73 -0.87
N ARG A 180 -13.53 -14.15 0.33
CA ARG A 180 -12.82 -14.76 1.45
C ARG A 180 -13.46 -16.10 1.84
N ALA A 181 -14.79 -16.17 1.88
CA ALA A 181 -15.48 -17.41 2.20
C ALA A 181 -15.21 -18.52 1.18
N ARG A 182 -15.13 -18.19 -0.11
CA ARG A 182 -14.72 -19.12 -1.17
C ARG A 182 -13.30 -19.62 -0.94
N GLN A 183 -12.32 -18.71 -0.82
CA GLN A 183 -10.92 -19.06 -0.61
C GLN A 183 -10.68 -19.93 0.64
N LEU A 184 -11.40 -19.69 1.74
CA LEU A 184 -11.27 -20.51 2.95
C LEU A 184 -11.89 -21.92 2.84
N ARG A 185 -12.90 -22.10 1.98
CA ARG A 185 -13.50 -23.41 1.70
C ARG A 185 -12.64 -24.22 0.73
N ASP A 186 -12.02 -23.55 -0.23
CA ASP A 186 -11.17 -24.17 -1.25
C ASP A 186 -9.75 -24.47 -0.73
N ALA A 187 -9.41 -23.96 0.46
CA ALA A 187 -8.13 -24.20 1.10
C ALA A 187 -7.90 -25.70 1.39
N THR A 188 -6.71 -26.20 1.07
CA THR A 188 -6.33 -27.61 1.24
C THR A 188 -6.56 -28.13 2.65
N TYR A 189 -6.16 -27.34 3.65
CA TYR A 189 -6.39 -27.62 5.06
C TYR A 189 -7.51 -26.73 5.57
N ARG A 190 -8.52 -27.39 6.15
CA ARG A 190 -9.81 -26.80 6.48
C ARG A 190 -9.68 -25.60 7.44
N VAL A 191 -10.22 -24.45 7.00
CA VAL A 191 -10.41 -23.27 7.85
C VAL A 191 -11.87 -23.10 8.27
N LEU A 192 -12.81 -23.21 7.32
CA LEU A 192 -14.27 -23.19 7.53
C LEU A 192 -14.89 -24.61 7.49
#